data_AF-A0A952CRP8-F1
#
_entry.id   AF-A0A952CRP8-F1
#
_cell.length_a   1.000
_cell.length_b   1.000
_cell.length_c   1.000
_cell.angle_alpha   90.00
_cell.angle_beta   90.00
_cell.angle_gamma   90.00
#
_symmetry.space_group_name_H-M   'P 1'
#
loop_
_entity.id
_entity.type
_entity.pdbx_description
1 polymer ?
#
loop_
_entity_poly.entity_id
_entity_poly.type
_entity_poly.pdbx_seq_one_letter_code
_entity_poly.pdbx_strand_id
1 'polypeptide(L)'
;YRFRNKGFDYIYGYTSALVRFARYLISKGTTLKEICPSVKICISTSETATPEDHEILIKGFGVPHIREYGLSETCITAFDAPDGNWRLTEETLFTETSNGQILSTSLYNTALPMIRYETCDTGIIENERVGIYRTLQQLHGRTNDMIILPSGKTAAGLTFYYISRSVLESSCVLKEFIIRQTGLNEFTFDIVSDRDLTVEEKELVKQKISLYLEPGLNIILNRVHHIERPPSGKLKHFYSELNRH
;
A
#
# COMPACT_ATOMS: atom_id res chain seq x y z
N TYR A 1 16.31 -12.26 -20.68
CA TYR A 1 16.18 -12.16 -22.15
C TYR A 1 15.52 -10.84 -22.59
N ARG A 2 14.30 -10.50 -22.13
CA ARG A 2 13.61 -9.27 -22.60
C ARG A 2 14.32 -7.94 -22.29
N PHE A 3 14.81 -7.73 -21.06
CA PHE A 3 15.49 -6.47 -20.67
C PHE A 3 16.76 -6.15 -21.45
N ARG A 4 17.43 -7.15 -22.04
CA ARG A 4 18.64 -6.92 -22.86
C ARG A 4 18.33 -6.58 -24.31
N ASN A 5 17.17 -6.99 -24.80
CA ASN A 5 16.83 -6.98 -26.23
C ASN A 5 15.72 -5.98 -26.58
N LYS A 6 15.03 -5.42 -25.57
CA LYS A 6 14.04 -4.36 -25.73
C LYS A 6 14.41 -3.18 -24.86
N GLY A 7 14.32 -1.99 -25.45
CA GLY A 7 14.43 -0.75 -24.71
C GLY A 7 13.18 -0.52 -23.86
N PHE A 8 13.39 -0.17 -22.60
CA PHE A 8 12.39 0.35 -21.68
C PHE A 8 12.89 1.70 -21.16
N ASP A 9 12.03 2.72 -21.15
CA ASP A 9 12.38 4.05 -20.59
C ASP A 9 12.25 4.08 -19.07
N TYR A 10 11.30 3.33 -18.50
CA TYR A 10 11.07 3.29 -17.07
C TYR A 10 10.64 1.91 -16.59
N ILE A 11 10.85 1.66 -15.30
CA ILE A 11 10.24 0.55 -14.58
C ILE A 11 9.21 1.13 -13.60
N TYR A 12 8.00 0.57 -13.60
CA TYR A 12 6.88 1.02 -12.77
C TYR A 12 6.26 -0.16 -12.06
N GLY A 13 5.92 -0.01 -10.78
CA GLY A 13 5.27 -1.06 -10.02
C GLY A 13 5.18 -0.77 -8.53
N TYR A 14 4.75 -1.79 -7.79
CA TYR A 14 4.56 -1.68 -6.34
C TYR A 14 5.90 -1.65 -5.63
N THR A 15 6.03 -0.80 -4.61
CA THR A 15 7.28 -0.57 -3.88
C THR A 15 7.90 -1.88 -3.40
N SER A 16 7.15 -2.75 -2.72
CA SER A 16 7.66 -4.01 -2.17
C SER A 16 8.23 -4.94 -3.26
N ALA A 17 7.55 -5.04 -4.40
CA ALA A 17 7.98 -5.87 -5.53
C ALA A 17 9.26 -5.34 -6.17
N LEU A 18 9.34 -4.02 -6.35
CA LEU A 18 10.51 -3.34 -6.90
C LEU A 18 11.72 -3.48 -5.97
N VAL A 19 11.54 -3.30 -4.66
CA VAL A 19 12.60 -3.45 -3.65
C VAL A 19 13.14 -4.89 -3.65
N ARG A 20 12.25 -5.89 -3.72
CA ARG A 20 12.67 -7.30 -3.82
C ARG A 20 13.52 -7.55 -5.06
N PHE A 21 13.13 -6.96 -6.19
CA PHE A 21 13.90 -7.10 -7.43
C PHE A 21 15.24 -6.36 -7.37
N ALA A 22 15.28 -5.16 -6.80
CA ALA A 22 16.50 -4.40 -6.57
C ALA A 22 17.49 -5.17 -5.67
N ARG A 23 17.02 -5.74 -4.56
CA ARG A 23 17.84 -6.61 -3.67
C ARG A 23 18.42 -7.82 -4.42
N TYR A 24 17.63 -8.44 -5.29
CA TYR A 24 18.13 -9.52 -6.14
C TYR A 24 19.26 -9.04 -7.06
N LEU A 25 19.12 -7.91 -7.74
CA LEU A 25 20.17 -7.36 -8.61
C LEU A 25 21.46 -7.02 -7.83
N ILE A 26 21.31 -6.38 -6.67
CA ILE A 26 22.42 -6.08 -5.75
C ILE A 26 23.14 -7.37 -5.35
N SER A 27 22.41 -8.45 -5.03
CA SER A 27 23.00 -9.75 -4.67
C SER A 27 23.77 -10.40 -5.83
N LYS A 28 23.47 -10.01 -7.07
CA LYS A 28 24.17 -10.45 -8.29
C LYS A 28 25.31 -9.52 -8.70
N GLY A 29 25.56 -8.45 -7.95
CA GLY A 29 26.63 -7.49 -8.24
C GLY A 29 26.41 -6.74 -9.55
N THR A 30 25.14 -6.50 -9.94
CA THR A 30 24.78 -5.78 -11.17
C THR A 30 23.63 -4.81 -10.91
N THR A 31 23.38 -3.90 -11.85
CA THR A 31 22.23 -3.00 -11.82
C THR A 31 21.29 -3.24 -13.00
N LEU A 32 20.03 -2.79 -12.88
CA LEU A 32 19.11 -2.85 -14.02
C LEU A 32 19.62 -2.01 -15.21
N LYS A 33 20.25 -0.87 -14.94
CA LYS A 33 20.85 0.01 -15.95
C LYS A 33 21.93 -0.68 -16.79
N GLU A 34 22.76 -1.53 -16.18
CA GLU A 34 23.75 -2.33 -16.92
C GLU A 34 23.10 -3.36 -17.84
N ILE A 35 22.00 -3.97 -17.39
CA ILE A 35 21.27 -4.99 -18.16
C ILE A 35 20.41 -4.37 -19.26
N CYS A 36 19.83 -3.19 -18.99
CA CYS A 36 18.92 -2.45 -19.85
C CYS A 36 19.34 -0.96 -19.88
N PRO A 37 20.32 -0.58 -20.72
CA PRO A 37 20.86 0.79 -20.74
C PRO A 37 19.85 1.89 -21.08
N SER A 38 18.73 1.53 -21.71
CA SER A 38 17.67 2.48 -22.04
C SER A 38 16.85 2.93 -20.82
N VAL A 39 16.88 2.19 -19.70
CA VAL A 39 16.07 2.54 -18.52
C VAL A 39 16.59 3.84 -17.92
N LYS A 40 15.70 4.79 -17.65
CA LYS A 40 16.04 6.13 -17.18
C LYS A 40 15.54 6.38 -15.77
N ILE A 41 14.48 5.69 -15.35
CA ILE A 41 13.82 5.99 -14.08
C ILE A 41 13.06 4.78 -13.53
N CYS A 42 12.99 4.70 -12.20
CA CYS A 42 12.13 3.79 -11.46
C CYS A 42 11.01 4.58 -10.81
N ILE A 43 9.76 4.14 -10.98
CA ILE A 43 8.59 4.78 -10.39
C ILE A 43 7.89 3.76 -9.49
N SER A 44 7.79 4.03 -8.19
CA SER A 44 7.07 3.17 -7.24
C SER A 44 5.70 3.74 -6.89
N THR A 45 4.70 2.88 -6.73
CA THR A 45 3.34 3.29 -6.38
C THR A 45 2.73 2.33 -5.33
N SER A 46 1.49 2.60 -4.92
CA SER A 46 0.61 1.74 -4.10
C SER A 46 1.03 1.48 -2.65
N GLU A 47 2.28 1.75 -2.30
CA GLU A 47 2.83 1.56 -0.95
C GLU A 47 3.79 2.71 -0.62
N THR A 48 3.82 3.14 0.65
CA THR A 48 4.79 4.14 1.11
C THR A 48 6.20 3.57 1.02
N ALA A 49 7.03 4.12 0.12
CA ALA A 49 8.45 3.82 0.10
C ALA A 49 9.18 4.58 1.22
N THR A 50 9.87 3.83 2.06
CA THR A 50 10.73 4.38 3.13
C THR A 50 12.00 5.00 2.54
N PRO A 51 12.74 5.82 3.32
CA PRO A 51 14.06 6.29 2.90
C PRO A 51 15.02 5.14 2.55
N GLU A 52 14.95 4.02 3.29
CA GLU A 52 15.76 2.82 3.00
C GLU A 52 15.35 2.18 1.67
N ASP A 53 14.05 2.04 1.40
CA ASP A 53 13.55 1.50 0.13
C ASP A 53 14.03 2.35 -1.05
N HIS A 54 14.00 3.68 -0.92
CA HIS A 54 14.48 4.61 -1.92
C HIS A 54 15.97 4.38 -2.24
N GLU A 55 16.82 4.24 -1.22
CA GLU A 55 18.24 3.92 -1.42
C GLU A 55 18.45 2.56 -2.08
N ILE A 56 17.70 1.54 -1.67
CA ILE A 56 17.78 0.19 -2.25
C ILE A 56 17.40 0.23 -3.74
N LEU A 57 16.34 0.96 -4.10
CA LEU A 57 15.85 1.06 -5.47
C LEU A 57 16.86 1.77 -6.37
N ILE A 58 17.42 2.90 -5.93
CA ILE A 58 18.47 3.61 -6.68
C ILE A 58 19.68 2.70 -6.87
N LYS A 59 20.13 2.04 -5.81
CA LYS A 59 21.31 1.15 -5.85
C LYS A 59 21.09 -0.05 -6.77
N GLY A 60 19.94 -0.72 -6.68
CA GLY A 60 19.66 -1.92 -7.46
C GLY A 60 19.34 -1.64 -8.91
N PHE A 61 18.73 -0.50 -9.24
CA PHE A 61 18.38 -0.17 -10.62
C PHE A 61 19.39 0.71 -11.33
N GLY A 62 20.23 1.46 -10.60
CA GLY A 62 21.23 2.35 -11.19
C GLY A 62 20.61 3.56 -11.90
N VAL A 63 19.41 3.96 -11.50
CA VAL A 63 18.65 5.10 -12.04
C VAL A 63 17.92 5.83 -10.92
N PRO A 64 17.52 7.10 -11.11
CA PRO A 64 16.67 7.82 -10.18
C PRO A 64 15.39 7.05 -9.85
N HIS A 65 14.93 7.23 -8.62
CA HIS A 65 13.66 6.70 -8.12
C HIS A 65 12.69 7.86 -7.87
N ILE A 66 11.45 7.70 -8.32
CA ILE A 66 10.32 8.60 -8.05
C ILE A 66 9.22 7.79 -7.36
N ARG A 67 8.56 8.39 -6.38
CA ARG A 67 7.35 7.88 -5.76
C ARG A 67 6.13 8.55 -6.39
N GLU A 68 5.16 7.73 -6.74
CA GLU A 68 3.85 8.16 -7.20
C GLU A 68 2.84 7.97 -6.08
N TYR A 69 2.05 9.01 -5.82
CA TYR A 69 0.88 8.95 -4.96
C TYR A 69 -0.37 9.05 -5.82
N GLY A 70 -1.28 8.09 -5.66
CA GLY A 70 -2.53 8.05 -6.39
C GLY A 70 -3.55 7.14 -5.74
N LEU A 71 -4.80 7.30 -6.15
CA LEU A 71 -5.94 6.50 -5.69
C LEU A 71 -6.65 5.89 -6.90
N SER A 72 -7.31 4.75 -6.71
CA SER A 72 -8.10 4.14 -7.79
C SER A 72 -9.30 5.00 -8.17
N GLU A 73 -9.83 5.77 -7.21
CA GLU A 73 -11.01 6.61 -7.35
C GLU A 73 -10.75 7.91 -8.11
N THR A 74 -9.55 8.49 -7.96
CA THR A 74 -9.21 9.82 -8.49
C THR A 74 -7.97 9.83 -9.38
N CYS A 75 -7.29 8.70 -9.57
CA CYS A 75 -6.02 8.58 -10.32
C CYS A 75 -4.81 9.17 -9.57
N ILE A 76 -3.74 9.45 -10.33
CA ILE A 76 -2.47 9.99 -9.82
C ILE A 76 -2.74 11.38 -9.25
N THR A 77 -2.32 11.58 -8.00
CA THR A 77 -2.51 12.80 -7.21
C THR A 77 -1.23 13.60 -7.08
N ALA A 78 -0.08 12.93 -6.98
CA ALA A 78 1.21 13.60 -6.91
C ALA A 78 2.37 12.69 -7.32
N PHE A 79 3.47 13.31 -7.73
CA PHE A 79 4.79 12.67 -7.80
C PHE A 79 5.74 13.34 -6.81
N ASP A 80 6.63 12.59 -6.20
CA ASP A 80 7.71 13.21 -5.45
C ASP A 80 8.74 13.88 -6.37
N ALA A 81 9.52 14.80 -5.79
CA ALA A 81 10.53 15.57 -6.47
C ALA A 81 11.86 15.52 -5.71
N PRO A 82 12.99 15.85 -6.36
CA PRO A 82 14.32 15.78 -5.75
C PRO A 82 14.53 16.65 -4.50
N ASP A 83 13.66 17.62 -4.24
CA ASP A 83 13.65 18.44 -3.04
C ASP A 83 12.96 17.77 -1.84
N GLY A 84 12.50 16.52 -1.99
CA GLY A 84 11.82 15.74 -0.95
C GLY A 84 10.33 16.01 -0.84
N ASN A 85 9.81 16.97 -1.62
CA ASN A 85 8.42 17.37 -1.62
C ASN A 85 7.64 16.70 -2.76
N TRP A 86 6.32 16.67 -2.65
CA TRP A 86 5.44 16.14 -3.69
C TRP A 86 4.87 17.27 -4.56
N ARG A 87 4.82 17.06 -5.87
CA ARG A 87 4.16 17.96 -6.84
C ARG A 87 2.78 17.40 -7.16
N LEU A 88 1.75 18.19 -6.84
CA LEU A 88 0.36 17.81 -7.11
C LEU A 88 0.08 17.85 -8.62
N THR A 89 -0.65 16.85 -9.13
CA THR A 89 -1.11 16.80 -10.52
C THR A 89 -2.42 17.55 -10.68
N GLU A 90 -2.32 18.87 -10.80
CA GLU A 90 -3.47 19.79 -10.80
C GLU A 90 -4.20 19.90 -12.15
N GLU A 91 -3.69 19.24 -13.20
CA GLU A 91 -4.29 19.25 -14.53
C GLU A 91 -5.58 18.42 -14.60
N THR A 92 -5.67 17.35 -13.81
CA THR A 92 -6.82 16.43 -13.80
C THR A 92 -7.55 16.40 -12.46
N LEU A 93 -6.91 16.89 -11.39
CA LEU A 93 -7.41 16.85 -10.03
C LEU A 93 -7.28 18.19 -9.33
N PHE A 94 -8.26 18.52 -8.50
CA PHE A 94 -8.11 19.56 -7.49
C PHE A 94 -7.97 18.91 -6.12
N THR A 95 -6.79 19.03 -5.53
CA THR A 95 -6.46 18.48 -4.22
C THR A 95 -6.45 19.58 -3.16
N GLU A 96 -7.07 19.32 -2.02
CA GLU A 96 -7.15 20.24 -0.89
C GLU A 96 -6.97 19.47 0.43
N THR A 97 -6.68 20.20 1.52
CA THR A 97 -6.59 19.61 2.86
C THR A 97 -7.64 20.23 3.79
N SER A 98 -8.35 19.40 4.56
CA SER A 98 -9.26 19.85 5.61
C SER A 98 -8.97 19.11 6.91
N ASN A 99 -8.60 19.84 7.97
CA ASN A 99 -8.14 19.26 9.25
C ASN A 99 -7.05 18.19 9.06
N GLY A 100 -6.12 18.42 8.11
CA GLY A 100 -5.05 17.50 7.76
C GLY A 100 -5.45 16.32 6.86
N GLN A 101 -6.73 16.10 6.59
CA GLN A 101 -7.21 15.07 5.65
C GLN A 101 -7.07 15.56 4.21
N ILE A 102 -6.57 14.71 3.32
CA ILE A 102 -6.48 14.99 1.89
C ILE A 102 -7.85 14.72 1.26
N LEU A 103 -8.40 15.74 0.61
CA LEU A 103 -9.61 15.65 -0.21
C LEU A 103 -9.25 15.83 -1.68
N SER A 104 -9.94 15.11 -2.55
CA SER A 104 -9.69 15.15 -3.99
C SER A 104 -10.98 15.40 -4.77
N THR A 105 -10.92 16.31 -5.74
CA THR A 105 -11.99 16.58 -6.70
C THR A 105 -11.48 16.26 -8.09
N SER A 106 -12.18 15.39 -8.81
CA SER A 106 -11.87 15.09 -10.20
C SER A 106 -12.35 16.21 -11.13
N LEU A 107 -11.44 16.76 -11.93
CA LEU A 107 -11.72 17.83 -12.89
C LEU A 107 -12.01 17.29 -14.30
N TYR A 108 -11.67 16.02 -14.57
CA TYR A 108 -11.72 15.46 -15.92
C TYR A 108 -12.56 14.18 -16.05
N ASN A 109 -12.71 13.38 -15.00
CA ASN A 109 -13.52 12.15 -15.06
C ASN A 109 -15.02 12.49 -15.13
N THR A 110 -15.59 12.43 -16.33
CA THR A 110 -17.03 12.67 -16.58
C THR A 110 -17.91 11.45 -16.29
N ALA A 111 -17.33 10.25 -16.26
CA ALA A 111 -18.07 9.02 -16.00
C ALA A 111 -18.39 8.85 -14.50
N LEU A 112 -17.45 9.21 -13.63
CA LEU A 112 -17.60 9.17 -12.18
C LEU A 112 -16.92 10.40 -11.54
N PRO A 113 -17.57 11.57 -11.56
CA PRO A 113 -17.01 12.78 -10.98
C PRO A 113 -17.02 12.68 -9.45
N MET A 114 -15.84 12.53 -8.87
CA MET A 114 -15.63 12.62 -7.43
C MET A 114 -15.47 14.09 -7.03
N ILE A 115 -16.28 14.59 -6.10
CA ILE A 115 -16.20 15.97 -5.61
C ILE A 115 -15.90 15.94 -4.11
N ARG A 116 -14.80 16.57 -3.70
CA ARG A 116 -14.31 16.60 -2.32
C ARG A 116 -14.26 15.20 -1.67
N TYR A 117 -13.80 14.21 -2.42
CA TYR A 117 -13.67 12.83 -1.96
C TYR A 117 -12.60 12.71 -0.87
N GLU A 118 -12.96 12.14 0.27
CA GLU A 118 -12.04 11.87 1.36
C GLU A 118 -11.19 10.63 1.05
N THR A 119 -9.88 10.87 0.86
CA THR A 119 -8.91 9.82 0.52
C THR A 119 -8.61 8.89 1.71
N CYS A 120 -8.88 9.38 2.93
CA CYS A 120 -8.44 8.82 4.20
C CYS A 120 -6.91 8.80 4.39
N ASP A 121 -6.19 9.60 3.61
CA ASP A 121 -4.78 9.90 3.79
C ASP A 121 -4.63 11.31 4.35
N THR A 122 -3.52 11.58 5.05
CA THR A 122 -3.26 12.89 5.64
C THR A 122 -2.05 13.56 5.04
N GLY A 123 -2.06 14.90 5.02
CA GLY A 123 -0.96 15.66 4.48
C GLY A 123 -1.08 17.16 4.68
N ILE A 124 -0.01 17.85 4.29
CA ILE A 124 0.09 19.31 4.34
C ILE A 124 0.36 19.82 2.94
N ILE A 125 -0.61 20.57 2.39
CA ILE A 125 -0.47 21.26 1.11
C ILE A 125 -0.04 22.69 1.37
N GLU A 126 1.04 23.10 0.73
CA GLU A 126 1.46 24.49 0.68
C GLU A 126 0.92 25.17 -0.57
N ASN A 127 0.57 26.45 -0.41
CA ASN A 127 0.14 27.29 -1.53
C ASN A 127 1.32 27.83 -2.34
N GLU A 128 2.55 27.72 -1.82
CA GLU A 128 3.74 28.04 -2.59
C GLU A 128 3.88 27.06 -3.76
N ARG A 129 4.12 27.63 -4.95
CA ARG A 129 4.23 26.86 -6.19
C ARG A 129 5.67 26.72 -6.61
N VAL A 130 6.03 25.53 -7.06
CA VAL A 130 7.27 25.29 -7.81
C VAL A 130 6.90 25.14 -9.28
N GLY A 131 7.19 26.18 -10.06
CA GLY A 131 6.65 26.31 -11.41
C GLY A 131 5.14 26.51 -11.35
N ILE A 132 4.38 25.62 -11.99
CA ILE A 132 2.92 25.67 -11.98
C ILE A 132 2.28 24.81 -10.88
N TYR A 133 3.07 23.99 -10.17
CA TYR A 133 2.55 22.97 -9.27
C TYR A 133 2.56 23.44 -7.82
N ARG A 134 1.44 23.26 -7.10
CA ARG A 134 1.43 23.32 -5.63
C ARG A 134 2.19 22.13 -5.04
N THR A 135 2.70 22.34 -3.83
CA THR A 135 3.49 21.36 -3.11
C THR A 135 2.67 20.65 -2.04
N LEU A 136 2.76 19.33 -1.98
CA LEU A 136 2.35 18.51 -0.84
C LEU A 136 3.63 18.14 -0.07
N GLN A 137 3.88 18.79 1.07
CA GLN A 137 5.12 18.61 1.83
C GLN A 137 5.14 17.30 2.63
N GLN A 138 4.02 16.99 3.26
CA GLN A 138 3.86 15.78 4.06
C GLN A 138 2.76 14.95 3.46
N LEU A 139 3.06 13.67 3.24
CA LEU A 139 2.11 12.66 2.85
C LEU A 139 2.24 11.50 3.82
N HIS A 140 1.21 11.31 4.62
CA HIS A 140 1.04 10.12 5.42
C HIS A 140 -0.12 9.36 4.79
N GLY A 141 0.23 8.41 3.92
CA GLY A 141 -0.72 7.40 3.47
C GLY A 141 -1.18 6.54 4.64
N ARG A 142 -1.89 5.45 4.35
CA ARG A 142 -2.35 4.47 5.35
C ARG A 142 -1.20 3.68 5.99
N THR A 143 -0.33 4.35 6.75
CA THR A 143 0.80 3.75 7.46
C THR A 143 0.33 2.84 8.60
N ASN A 144 -0.88 3.05 9.14
CA ASN A 144 -1.49 2.18 10.14
C ASN A 144 -1.93 0.82 9.57
N ASP A 145 -1.81 0.63 8.25
CA ASP A 145 -2.13 -0.62 7.60
C ASP A 145 -0.89 -1.51 7.44
N MET A 146 0.29 -1.19 8.00
CA MET A 146 1.47 -2.07 7.90
C MET A 146 1.51 -3.14 8.99
N ILE A 147 1.69 -4.40 8.57
CA ILE A 147 1.92 -5.56 9.42
C ILE A 147 3.41 -5.63 9.75
N ILE A 148 3.76 -5.79 11.02
CA ILE A 148 5.15 -5.94 11.48
C ILE A 148 5.32 -7.33 12.08
N LEU A 149 6.22 -8.15 11.57
CA LEU A 149 6.35 -9.55 11.97
C LEU A 149 7.54 -9.77 12.93
N PRO A 150 7.54 -10.85 13.75
CA PRO A 150 8.64 -11.20 14.65
C PRO A 150 10.01 -11.29 13.96
N SER A 151 10.05 -11.73 12.70
CA SER A 151 11.30 -11.75 11.93
C SER A 151 11.84 -10.38 11.51
N GLY A 152 11.11 -9.30 11.79
CA GLY A 152 11.40 -7.95 11.30
C GLY A 152 10.89 -7.69 9.88
N LYS A 153 10.30 -8.69 9.20
CA LYS A 153 9.61 -8.48 7.92
C LYS A 153 8.39 -7.59 8.12
N THR A 154 8.06 -6.86 7.07
CA THR A 154 6.85 -6.06 6.99
C THR A 154 5.99 -6.49 5.80
N ALA A 155 4.67 -6.32 5.93
CA ALA A 155 3.72 -6.59 4.85
C ALA A 155 2.59 -5.55 4.87
N ALA A 156 1.99 -5.28 3.72
CA ALA A 156 0.81 -4.42 3.65
C ALA A 156 -0.41 -5.14 4.27
N GLY A 157 -1.24 -4.43 5.02
CA GLY A 157 -2.45 -4.94 5.69
C GLY A 157 -3.50 -5.44 4.71
N LEU A 158 -3.46 -4.94 3.47
CA LEU A 158 -4.22 -5.48 2.35
C LEU A 158 -3.91 -6.97 2.08
N THR A 159 -2.75 -7.48 2.51
CA THR A 159 -2.44 -8.93 2.45
C THR A 159 -3.53 -9.76 3.13
N PHE A 160 -4.08 -9.26 4.24
CA PHE A 160 -5.18 -9.94 4.91
C PHE A 160 -6.47 -9.94 4.11
N TYR A 161 -6.75 -8.91 3.31
CA TYR A 161 -7.88 -8.92 2.39
C TYR A 161 -7.76 -10.07 1.38
N TYR A 162 -6.57 -10.28 0.81
CA TYR A 162 -6.35 -11.38 -0.13
C TYR A 162 -6.42 -12.76 0.54
N ILE A 163 -5.87 -12.89 1.75
CA ILE A 163 -5.96 -14.12 2.55
C ILE A 163 -7.43 -14.44 2.79
N SER A 164 -8.17 -13.50 3.39
CA SER A 164 -9.60 -13.64 3.69
C SER A 164 -10.37 -13.99 2.41
N ARG A 165 -10.22 -13.21 1.34
CA ARG A 165 -10.91 -13.48 0.06
C ARG A 165 -10.63 -14.90 -0.47
N SER A 166 -9.37 -15.34 -0.44
CA SER A 166 -8.99 -16.67 -0.95
C SER A 166 -9.53 -17.85 -0.15
N VAL A 167 -9.83 -17.67 1.14
CA VAL A 167 -10.44 -18.69 2.00
C VAL A 167 -11.97 -18.64 1.89
N LEU A 168 -12.52 -17.42 1.72
CA LEU A 168 -13.94 -17.14 1.95
C LEU A 168 -14.78 -17.13 0.67
N GLU A 169 -14.20 -16.85 -0.50
CA GLU A 169 -14.90 -17.06 -1.78
C GLU A 169 -15.21 -18.55 -2.00
N SER A 170 -14.35 -19.45 -1.50
CA SER A 170 -14.57 -20.90 -1.55
C SER A 170 -15.70 -21.39 -0.64
N SER A 171 -16.11 -20.62 0.38
CA SER A 171 -17.12 -21.08 1.36
C SER A 171 -18.41 -20.25 1.40
N CYS A 172 -18.45 -19.05 0.83
CA CYS A 172 -19.62 -18.15 0.79
C CYS A 172 -20.24 -17.80 2.16
N VAL A 173 -19.56 -18.06 3.29
CA VAL A 173 -20.14 -17.89 4.64
C VAL A 173 -19.77 -16.55 5.29
N LEU A 174 -18.70 -15.89 4.85
CA LEU A 174 -18.25 -14.65 5.47
C LEU A 174 -18.96 -13.43 4.88
N LYS A 175 -19.47 -12.59 5.77
CA LYS A 175 -20.12 -11.31 5.45
C LYS A 175 -19.17 -10.14 5.64
N GLU A 176 -18.58 -10.04 6.83
CA GLU A 176 -17.68 -8.95 7.21
C GLU A 176 -16.52 -9.49 8.07
N PHE A 177 -15.38 -8.79 8.04
CA PHE A 177 -14.25 -9.11 8.91
C PHE A 177 -13.41 -7.87 9.22
N ILE A 178 -12.82 -7.89 10.42
CA ILE A 178 -11.73 -7.03 10.85
C ILE A 178 -10.61 -7.90 11.39
N ILE A 179 -9.36 -7.49 11.14
CA ILE A 179 -8.17 -8.13 11.68
C ILE A 179 -7.38 -7.11 12.47
N ARG A 180 -6.92 -7.52 13.65
CA ARG A 180 -6.21 -6.68 14.60
C ARG A 180 -4.90 -7.35 14.94
N GLN A 181 -3.79 -6.65 14.73
CA GLN A 181 -2.49 -7.09 15.22
C GLN A 181 -2.32 -6.62 16.66
N THR A 182 -2.52 -7.53 17.62
CA THR A 182 -2.46 -7.24 19.07
C THR A 182 -1.07 -7.43 19.64
N GLY A 183 -0.19 -8.12 18.92
CA GLY A 183 1.21 -8.34 19.26
C GLY A 183 2.02 -8.67 18.00
N LEU A 184 3.36 -8.66 18.09
CA LEU A 184 4.21 -8.94 16.92
C LEU A 184 3.83 -10.27 16.27
N ASN A 185 3.64 -11.31 17.07
CA ASN A 185 3.23 -12.65 16.64
C ASN A 185 1.72 -12.92 16.78
N GLU A 186 0.88 -11.94 17.11
CA GLU A 186 -0.52 -12.17 17.48
C GLU A 186 -1.48 -11.39 16.60
N PHE A 187 -2.43 -12.12 16.00
CA PHE A 187 -3.46 -11.57 15.15
C PHE A 187 -4.84 -12.08 15.56
N THR A 188 -5.77 -11.16 15.78
CA THR A 188 -7.16 -11.44 16.09
C THR A 188 -8.03 -11.13 14.88
N PHE A 189 -8.81 -12.11 14.42
CA PHE A 189 -9.75 -12.00 13.32
C PHE A 189 -11.16 -12.02 13.91
N ASP A 190 -11.86 -10.91 13.81
CA ASP A 190 -13.27 -10.83 14.15
C ASP A 190 -14.10 -10.97 12.86
N ILE A 191 -14.90 -12.03 12.80
CA ILE A 191 -15.56 -12.51 11.57
C ILE A 191 -17.08 -12.55 11.78
N VAL A 192 -17.82 -11.84 10.94
CA VAL A 192 -19.27 -11.97 10.82
C VAL A 192 -19.58 -13.02 9.77
N SER A 193 -20.25 -14.10 10.19
CA SER A 193 -20.55 -15.26 9.35
C SER A 193 -21.86 -15.92 9.73
N ASP A 194 -22.53 -16.55 8.76
CA ASP A 194 -23.84 -17.20 8.97
C ASP A 194 -23.75 -18.41 9.91
N ARG A 195 -22.64 -19.15 9.84
CA ARG A 195 -22.30 -20.25 10.74
C ARG A 195 -20.86 -20.11 11.23
N ASP A 196 -20.52 -20.86 12.26
CA ASP A 196 -19.12 -21.02 12.68
C ASP A 196 -18.25 -21.58 11.55
N LEU A 197 -17.01 -21.11 11.48
CA LEU A 197 -16.00 -21.68 10.60
C LEU A 197 -15.70 -23.13 11.02
N THR A 198 -15.66 -24.01 10.03
CA THR A 198 -15.23 -25.40 10.16
C THR A 198 -13.74 -25.49 10.51
N VAL A 199 -13.30 -26.67 10.95
CA VAL A 199 -11.90 -26.90 11.29
C VAL A 199 -11.02 -26.72 10.05
N GLU A 200 -11.49 -27.18 8.89
CA GLU A 200 -10.81 -27.08 7.61
C GLU A 200 -10.63 -25.63 7.17
N GLU A 201 -11.67 -24.79 7.31
CA GLU A 201 -11.60 -23.35 7.03
C GLU A 201 -10.61 -22.65 7.96
N LYS A 202 -10.65 -22.96 9.27
CA LYS A 202 -9.71 -22.39 10.25
C LYS A 202 -8.26 -22.74 9.93
N GLU A 203 -8.00 -24.00 9.57
CA GLU A 203 -6.66 -24.44 9.18
C GLU A 203 -6.20 -23.82 7.85
N LEU A 204 -7.10 -23.66 6.88
CA LEU A 204 -6.77 -22.98 5.63
C LEU A 204 -6.37 -21.53 5.86
N VAL A 205 -7.07 -20.80 6.75
CA VAL A 205 -6.69 -19.44 7.15
C VAL A 205 -5.27 -19.42 7.72
N LYS A 206 -4.97 -20.30 8.69
CA LYS A 206 -3.63 -20.38 9.30
C LYS A 206 -2.54 -20.70 8.28
N GLN A 207 -2.80 -21.64 7.35
CA GLN A 207 -1.86 -22.00 6.29
C GLN A 207 -1.58 -20.82 5.35
N LYS A 208 -2.63 -20.09 4.93
CA LYS A 208 -2.48 -18.92 4.06
C LYS A 208 -1.73 -17.80 4.77
N ILE A 209 -2.04 -17.55 6.04
CA ILE A 209 -1.29 -16.57 6.85
C ILE A 209 0.19 -16.94 6.93
N SER A 210 0.50 -18.20 7.23
CA SER A 210 1.89 -18.69 7.26
C SER A 210 2.60 -18.51 5.92
N LEU A 211 1.90 -18.77 4.81
CA LEU A 211 2.43 -18.65 3.45
C LEU A 211 2.71 -17.20 3.05
N TYR A 212 1.77 -16.29 3.31
CA TYR A 212 1.84 -14.90 2.86
C TYR A 212 2.60 -13.98 3.82
N LEU A 213 2.64 -14.31 5.11
CA LEU A 213 3.36 -13.57 6.15
C LEU A 213 4.60 -14.36 6.57
N GLU A 214 4.47 -15.19 7.61
CA GLU A 214 5.50 -16.12 8.06
C GLU A 214 4.95 -17.22 8.98
N PRO A 215 5.67 -18.35 9.13
CA PRO A 215 5.27 -19.40 10.06
C PRO A 215 5.39 -18.96 11.52
N GLY A 216 4.61 -19.59 12.40
CA GLY A 216 4.70 -19.40 13.86
C GLY A 216 3.84 -18.25 14.41
N LEU A 217 2.98 -17.65 13.58
CA LEU A 217 2.03 -16.63 14.02
C LEU A 217 0.85 -17.25 14.79
N ASN A 218 0.45 -16.60 15.88
CA ASN A 218 -0.71 -16.97 16.69
C ASN A 218 -1.96 -16.27 16.15
N ILE A 219 -2.91 -17.07 15.66
CA ILE A 219 -4.12 -16.57 14.99
C ILE A 219 -5.35 -16.93 15.83
N ILE A 220 -6.02 -15.91 16.33
CA ILE A 220 -7.26 -16.00 17.09
C ILE A 220 -8.41 -15.70 16.12
N LEU A 221 -9.35 -16.64 15.98
CA LEU A 221 -10.50 -16.51 15.10
C LEU A 221 -11.78 -16.41 15.94
N ASN A 222 -12.37 -15.23 15.99
CA ASN A 222 -13.61 -14.95 16.72
C ASN A 222 -14.77 -14.81 15.73
N ARG A 223 -15.89 -15.49 16.01
CA ARG A 223 -17.15 -15.18 15.35
C ARG A 223 -17.88 -14.10 16.15
N VAL A 224 -18.24 -13.00 15.49
CA VAL A 224 -18.97 -11.88 16.09
C VAL A 224 -20.29 -11.65 15.38
N HIS A 225 -21.28 -11.12 16.09
CA HIS A 225 -22.61 -10.86 15.53
C HIS A 225 -22.64 -9.66 14.58
N HIS A 226 -21.87 -8.62 14.90
CA HIS A 226 -21.73 -7.41 14.10
C HIS A 226 -20.36 -6.79 14.35
N ILE A 227 -19.92 -5.97 13.41
CA ILE A 227 -18.71 -5.16 13.54
C ILE A 227 -19.15 -3.68 13.51
N GLU A 228 -18.77 -2.92 14.53
CA GLU A 228 -19.06 -1.50 14.60
C GLU A 228 -18.34 -0.74 13.49
N ARG A 229 -19.09 0.12 12.79
CA ARG A 229 -18.53 0.96 11.72
C ARG A 229 -18.10 2.31 12.29
N PRO A 230 -16.95 2.85 11.86
CA PRO A 230 -16.57 4.20 12.24
C PRO A 230 -17.54 5.24 11.65
N PRO A 231 -17.57 6.48 12.19
CA PRO A 231 -18.46 7.54 11.70
C PRO A 231 -18.31 7.87 10.20
N SER A 232 -17.14 7.59 9.61
CA SER A 232 -16.88 7.73 8.17
C SER A 232 -17.55 6.66 7.30
N GLY A 233 -18.15 5.62 7.90
CA GLY A 233 -18.81 4.50 7.22
C GLY A 233 -17.86 3.50 6.54
N LYS A 234 -16.60 3.87 6.30
CA LYS A 234 -15.55 3.01 5.73
C LYS A 234 -14.94 2.10 6.80
N LEU A 235 -15.23 0.81 6.69
CA LEU A 235 -14.61 -0.22 7.51
C LEU A 235 -13.18 -0.51 7.01
N LYS A 236 -12.16 -0.36 7.86
CA LYS A 236 -10.84 -0.92 7.55
C LYS A 236 -10.84 -2.39 7.91
N HIS A 237 -10.16 -3.20 7.09
CA HIS A 237 -10.05 -4.64 7.34
C HIS A 237 -8.86 -5.01 8.23
N PHE A 238 -7.91 -4.10 8.44
CA PHE A 238 -6.75 -4.33 9.28
C PHE A 238 -6.45 -3.12 10.17
N TYR A 239 -6.08 -3.39 11.42
CA TYR A 239 -5.60 -2.41 12.39
C TYR A 239 -4.36 -2.97 13.09
N SER A 240 -3.30 -2.17 13.17
CA SER A 240 -2.18 -2.46 14.06
C SER A 240 -2.42 -1.81 15.42
N GLU A 241 -2.48 -2.61 16.48
CA GLU A 241 -2.58 -2.16 17.88
C GLU A 241 -1.20 -2.16 18.57
N LEU A 242 -0.12 -2.33 17.81
CA LEU A 242 1.24 -2.23 18.33
C LEU A 242 1.51 -0.79 18.79
N ASN A 243 1.95 -0.63 20.04
CA ASN A 243 2.43 0.65 20.53
C ASN A 243 3.65 1.07 19.70
N ARG A 244 3.48 2.13 18.89
CA ARG A 244 4.60 2.77 18.21
C ARG A 244 5.34 3.61 19.25
N HIS A 245 6.57 3.20 19.58
CA HIS A 245 7.53 4.07 20.28
C HIS A 245 8.12 5.09 19.32
#